data_AF-A0A966DXD5-F1
#
_entry.id   AF-A0A966DXD5-F1
#
_cell.length_a   1.000
_cell.length_b   1.000
_cell.length_c   1.000
_cell.angle_alpha   90.00
_cell.angle_beta   90.00
_cell.angle_gamma   90.00
#
_symmetry.space_group_name_H-M   'P 1'
#
loop_
_entity.id
_entity.type
_entity.pdbx_description
1 polymer ?
#
loop_
_entity_poly.entity_id
_entity_poly.type
_entity_poly.pdbx_seq_one_letter_code
_entity_poly.pdbx_strand_id
1 'polypeptide(L)'
;MSGARGQANHSLYLARILLAAWQRETEAGELPARLLCQAYLPAARGHLLDAYGWFLLELSGAAELPQHPPRDCGELPAPPPGKAVAGEILEFQQLEKEGWLADLLQPATPLSPGLARTPGNLASAAAESPGPGEVQSWADQLSRLFDRMSDSLDEY
;
A
#
# COMPACT_ATOMS: atom_id res chain seq x y z
N MET A 1 -15.67 -16.74 -8.45
CA MET A 1 -15.37 -16.01 -7.21
C MET A 1 -13.87 -15.82 -7.20
N SER A 2 -13.35 -14.60 -7.35
CA SER A 2 -11.89 -14.38 -7.29
C SER A 2 -11.43 -14.54 -5.84
N GLY A 3 -10.55 -15.51 -5.59
CA GLY A 3 -9.91 -15.68 -4.28
C GLY A 3 -9.11 -14.45 -3.85
N ALA A 4 -8.64 -14.44 -2.61
CA ALA A 4 -7.84 -13.34 -2.03
C ALA A 4 -6.68 -12.95 -2.96
N ARG A 5 -5.92 -13.91 -3.47
CA ARG A 5 -4.86 -13.67 -4.47
C ARG A 5 -5.32 -12.90 -5.72
N GLY A 6 -6.50 -13.22 -6.26
CA GLY A 6 -7.05 -12.53 -7.43
C GLY A 6 -7.38 -11.08 -7.14
N GLN A 7 -7.88 -10.80 -5.92
CA GLN A 7 -8.19 -9.44 -5.47
C GLN A 7 -6.91 -8.64 -5.18
N ALA A 8 -5.89 -9.27 -4.58
CA ALA A 8 -4.57 -8.69 -4.38
C ALA A 8 -3.95 -8.23 -5.71
N ASN A 9 -3.93 -9.11 -6.72
CA ASN A 9 -3.40 -8.80 -8.04
C ASN A 9 -4.22 -7.71 -8.75
N HIS A 10 -5.54 -7.72 -8.62
CA HIS A 10 -6.39 -6.69 -9.20
C HIS A 10 -6.11 -5.32 -8.60
N SER A 11 -6.04 -5.21 -7.28
CA SER A 11 -5.73 -3.95 -6.59
C SER A 11 -4.33 -3.43 -6.95
N LEU A 12 -3.33 -4.32 -7.01
CA LEU A 12 -1.98 -3.95 -7.45
C LEU A 12 -1.97 -3.43 -8.90
N TYR A 13 -2.76 -4.05 -9.78
CA TYR A 13 -2.92 -3.58 -11.16
C TYR A 13 -3.57 -2.19 -11.23
N LEU A 14 -4.61 -1.92 -10.44
CA LEU A 14 -5.23 -0.60 -10.35
C LEU A 14 -4.24 0.46 -9.85
N ALA A 15 -3.46 0.14 -8.80
CA ALA A 15 -2.40 1.03 -8.31
C ALA A 15 -1.40 1.38 -9.42
N ARG A 16 -0.98 0.40 -10.23
CA ARG A 16 -0.06 0.61 -11.35
C ARG A 16 -0.64 1.48 -12.47
N ILE A 17 -1.92 1.35 -12.79
CA ILE A 17 -2.59 2.24 -13.75
C ILE A 17 -2.53 3.70 -13.26
N LEU A 18 -2.85 3.93 -11.99
CA LEU A 18 -2.81 5.27 -11.40
C LEU A 18 -1.39 5.83 -11.35
N LEU A 19 -0.39 5.02 -11.01
CA LEU A 19 1.01 5.44 -11.00
C LEU A 19 1.50 5.82 -12.40
N ALA A 20 1.16 5.03 -13.42
CA ALA A 20 1.50 5.35 -14.80
C ALA A 20 0.82 6.65 -15.27
N ALA A 21 -0.42 6.91 -14.85
CA ALA A 21 -1.09 8.18 -15.12
C ALA A 21 -0.39 9.35 -14.42
N TRP A 22 -0.10 9.20 -13.13
CA TRP A 22 0.57 10.22 -12.34
C TRP A 22 1.96 10.56 -12.89
N GLN A 23 2.74 9.57 -13.30
CA GLN A 23 4.05 9.79 -13.95
C GLN A 23 3.91 10.61 -15.23
N ARG A 24 2.97 10.25 -16.12
CA ARG A 24 2.72 11.01 -17.36
C ARG A 24 2.35 12.47 -17.08
N GLU A 25 1.44 12.72 -16.13
CA GLU A 25 1.04 14.09 -15.77
C GLU A 25 2.21 14.89 -15.14
N THR A 26 3.07 14.20 -14.40
CA THR A 26 4.27 14.81 -13.81
C THR A 26 5.27 15.20 -14.89
N GLU A 27 5.48 14.33 -15.89
CA GLU A 27 6.36 14.57 -17.04
C GLU A 27 5.83 15.66 -17.97
N ALA A 28 4.50 15.76 -18.14
CA ALA A 28 3.86 16.82 -18.90
C ALA A 28 4.12 18.21 -18.29
N GLY A 29 4.28 18.29 -16.96
CA GLY A 29 4.66 19.51 -16.27
C GLY A 29 3.60 20.62 -16.29
N GLU A 30 2.36 20.31 -16.70
CA GLU A 30 1.27 21.28 -16.82
C GLU A 30 0.69 21.69 -15.46
N LEU A 31 0.75 20.77 -14.49
CA LEU A 31 0.19 20.96 -13.15
C LEU A 31 1.31 20.98 -12.09
N PRO A 32 1.18 21.79 -11.04
CA PRO A 32 2.07 21.74 -9.89
C PRO A 32 2.12 20.34 -9.27
N ALA A 33 3.33 19.84 -8.97
CA ALA A 33 3.54 18.52 -8.37
C ALA A 33 2.68 18.28 -7.12
N ARG A 34 2.47 19.32 -6.29
CA ARG A 34 1.62 19.23 -5.09
C ARG A 34 0.16 18.90 -5.41
N LEU A 35 -0.41 19.42 -6.49
CA LEU A 35 -1.78 19.10 -6.90
C LEU A 35 -1.87 17.67 -7.43
N LEU A 36 -0.85 17.23 -8.18
CA LEU A 36 -0.75 15.85 -8.63
C LEU A 36 -0.64 14.88 -7.44
N CYS A 37 0.19 15.19 -6.43
CA CYS A 37 0.24 14.41 -5.19
C CYS A 37 -1.13 14.35 -4.52
N GLN A 38 -1.84 15.48 -4.39
CA GLN A 38 -3.17 15.50 -3.78
C GLN A 38 -4.20 14.65 -4.52
N ALA A 39 -4.14 14.63 -5.86
CA ALA A 39 -5.08 13.90 -6.69
C ALA A 39 -4.80 12.40 -6.73
N TYR A 40 -3.53 12.01 -6.89
CA TYR A 40 -3.15 10.63 -7.19
C TYR A 40 -2.74 9.82 -5.96
N LEU A 41 -2.04 10.43 -4.98
CA LEU A 41 -1.48 9.70 -3.85
C LEU A 41 -2.54 8.92 -3.05
N PRO A 42 -3.69 9.51 -2.64
CA PRO A 42 -4.66 8.80 -1.82
C PRO A 42 -5.21 7.54 -2.50
N ALA A 43 -5.49 7.63 -3.80
CA ALA A 43 -6.05 6.52 -4.58
C ALA A 43 -5.01 5.44 -4.89
N ALA A 44 -3.81 5.84 -5.34
CA ALA A 44 -2.72 4.89 -5.61
C ALA A 44 -2.34 4.12 -4.34
N ARG A 45 -2.20 4.83 -3.22
CA ARG A 45 -1.90 4.23 -1.93
C ARG A 45 -3.02 3.34 -1.41
N GLY A 46 -4.28 3.75 -1.56
CA GLY A 46 -5.44 2.94 -1.20
C GLY A 46 -5.42 1.57 -1.89
N HIS A 47 -5.17 1.56 -3.20
CA HIS A 47 -5.06 0.30 -3.94
C HIS A 47 -3.85 -0.56 -3.53
N LEU A 48 -2.71 0.04 -3.16
CA LEU A 48 -1.57 -0.72 -2.62
C LEU A 48 -1.88 -1.34 -1.26
N LEU A 49 -2.60 -0.62 -0.39
CA LEU A 49 -3.06 -1.16 0.89
C LEU A 49 -4.08 -2.28 0.70
N ASP A 50 -5.03 -2.12 -0.22
CA ASP A 50 -5.98 -3.18 -0.56
C ASP A 50 -5.25 -4.42 -1.09
N ALA A 51 -4.25 -4.22 -1.96
CA ALA A 51 -3.44 -5.32 -2.47
C ALA A 51 -2.74 -6.07 -1.33
N TYR A 52 -2.10 -5.34 -0.43
CA TYR A 52 -1.43 -5.90 0.74
C TYR A 52 -2.39 -6.68 1.66
N GLY A 53 -3.54 -6.11 1.99
CA GLY A 53 -4.50 -6.76 2.87
C GLY A 53 -5.09 -8.04 2.28
N TRP A 54 -5.42 -8.04 0.98
CA TRP A 54 -5.85 -9.26 0.29
C TRP A 54 -4.76 -10.33 0.29
N PHE A 55 -3.51 -9.92 0.15
CA PHE A 55 -2.37 -10.82 0.23
C PHE A 55 -2.16 -11.42 1.62
N LEU A 56 -2.35 -10.63 2.69
CA LEU A 56 -2.33 -11.15 4.06
C LEU A 56 -3.43 -12.19 4.31
N LEU A 57 -4.61 -12.00 3.72
CA LEU A 57 -5.70 -12.98 3.82
C LEU A 57 -5.35 -14.30 3.13
N GLU A 58 -4.72 -14.24 1.95
CA GLU A 58 -4.22 -15.42 1.25
C GLU A 58 -3.23 -16.19 2.14
N LEU A 59 -2.26 -15.48 2.73
CA LEU A 59 -1.27 -16.05 3.65
C LEU A 59 -1.87 -16.70 4.90
N SER A 60 -2.87 -16.05 5.48
CA SER A 60 -3.54 -16.57 6.67
C SER A 60 -4.36 -17.82 6.40
N GLY A 61 -4.64 -18.13 5.12
CA GLY A 61 -5.54 -19.20 4.72
C GLY A 61 -6.95 -18.99 5.24
N ALA A 62 -7.41 -17.73 5.29
CA ALA A 62 -8.74 -17.38 5.79
C ALA A 62 -9.82 -18.14 5.01
N ALA A 63 -10.67 -18.87 5.74
CA ALA A 63 -11.72 -19.69 5.14
C ALA A 63 -12.85 -18.85 4.51
N GLU A 64 -13.14 -17.69 5.11
CA GLU A 64 -14.11 -16.72 4.61
C GLU A 64 -13.40 -15.39 4.35
N LEU A 65 -13.67 -14.82 3.17
CA LEU A 65 -13.12 -13.52 2.79
C LEU A 65 -14.04 -12.40 3.33
N PRO A 66 -13.51 -11.43 4.07
CA PRO A 66 -14.28 -10.26 4.48
C PRO A 66 -14.68 -9.41 3.26
N GLN A 67 -15.60 -8.46 3.46
CA GLN A 67 -16.01 -7.52 2.40
C GLN A 67 -14.90 -6.52 2.01
N HIS A 68 -14.00 -6.23 2.97
CA HIS A 68 -12.87 -5.33 2.80
C HIS A 68 -11.59 -6.01 3.30
N PRO A 69 -10.45 -5.78 2.64
CA PRO A 69 -9.19 -6.34 3.08
C PRO A 69 -8.75 -5.70 4.42
N PRO A 70 -8.03 -6.45 5.28
CA PRO A 70 -7.41 -5.89 6.47
C PRO A 70 -6.36 -4.85 6.08
N ARG A 71 -6.16 -3.84 6.92
CA ARG A 71 -5.12 -2.82 6.69
C ARG A 71 -3.73 -3.27 7.08
N ASP A 72 -3.64 -4.12 8.10
CA ASP A 72 -2.39 -4.62 8.67
C ASP A 72 -2.56 -6.04 9.22
N CYS A 73 -1.47 -6.63 9.70
CA CYS A 73 -1.44 -7.96 10.30
C CYS A 73 -2.26 -8.05 11.59
N GLY A 74 -2.54 -6.93 12.27
CA GLY A 74 -3.35 -6.86 13.48
C GLY A 74 -4.85 -6.98 13.21
N GLU A 75 -5.30 -6.62 12.01
CA GLU A 75 -6.68 -6.77 11.55
C GLU A 75 -6.99 -8.16 10.95
N LEU A 76 -6.01 -9.08 10.92
CA LEU A 76 -6.23 -10.42 10.38
C LEU A 76 -7.22 -11.24 11.23
N PRO A 77 -8.07 -12.07 10.59
CA PRO A 77 -8.93 -12.99 11.31
C PRO A 77 -8.08 -14.01 12.07
N ALA A 78 -8.60 -14.45 13.23
CA ALA A 78 -7.92 -15.44 14.05
C ALA A 78 -7.67 -16.74 13.24
N PRO A 79 -6.48 -17.35 13.36
CA PRO A 79 -6.17 -18.56 12.64
C PRO A 79 -7.13 -19.70 13.05
N PRO A 80 -7.41 -20.65 12.14
CA PRO A 80 -8.22 -21.82 12.48
C PRO A 80 -7.64 -22.57 13.68
N PRO A 81 -8.48 -23.14 14.56
CA PRO A 81 -7.99 -23.88 15.73
C PRO A 81 -7.05 -25.01 15.31
N GLY A 82 -5.84 -25.03 15.87
CA GLY A 82 -4.81 -26.02 15.56
C GLY A 82 -3.81 -25.61 14.47
N LYS A 83 -3.94 -24.42 13.86
CA LYS A 83 -2.91 -23.84 12.99
C LYS A 83 -2.16 -22.73 13.73
N ALA A 84 -0.84 -22.80 13.69
CA ALA A 84 0.01 -21.69 14.12
C ALA A 84 -0.10 -20.53 13.11
N VAL A 85 0.16 -19.30 13.58
CA VAL A 85 0.36 -18.14 12.70
C VAL A 85 1.55 -18.44 11.78
N ALA A 86 1.38 -18.20 10.48
CA ALA A 86 2.43 -18.40 9.48
C ALA A 86 3.66 -17.54 9.82
N GLY A 87 4.87 -18.09 9.68
CA GLY A 87 6.12 -17.37 10.05
C GLY A 87 6.29 -16.09 9.25
N GLU A 88 5.77 -16.08 8.02
CA GLU A 88 5.69 -14.96 7.10
C GLU A 88 4.90 -13.78 7.71
N ILE A 89 3.81 -14.06 8.44
CA ILE A 89 3.03 -13.00 9.11
C ILE A 89 3.85 -12.32 10.21
N LEU A 90 4.74 -13.03 10.89
CA LEU A 90 5.64 -12.43 11.89
C LEU A 90 6.70 -11.54 11.24
N GLU A 91 7.21 -11.92 10.05
CA GLU A 91 8.11 -11.05 9.27
C GLU A 91 7.39 -9.76 8.84
N PHE A 92 6.15 -9.89 8.37
CA PHE A 92 5.35 -8.74 7.97
C PHE A 92 5.04 -7.82 9.14
N GLN A 93 4.67 -8.33 10.31
CA GLN A 93 4.49 -7.52 11.53
C GLN A 93 5.73 -6.69 11.91
N GLN A 94 6.94 -7.11 11.53
CA GLN A 94 8.15 -6.31 11.73
C GLN A 94 8.29 -5.24 10.64
N LEU A 95 8.04 -5.58 9.37
CA LEU A 95 8.04 -4.62 8.26
C LEU A 95 6.95 -3.54 8.42
N GLU A 96 5.83 -3.85 9.06
CA GLU A 96 4.78 -2.87 9.36
C GLU A 96 5.20 -1.83 10.39
N LYS A 97 6.18 -2.16 11.25
CA LYS A 97 6.71 -1.24 12.27
C LYS A 97 7.83 -0.36 11.74
N GLU A 98 8.64 -0.88 10.81
CA GLU A 98 9.79 -0.17 10.27
C GLU A 98 10.04 -0.45 8.79
N GLY A 99 10.54 0.57 8.10
CA GLY A 99 10.86 0.51 6.67
C GLY A 99 9.66 0.87 5.78
N TRP A 100 9.74 0.42 4.53
CA TRP A 100 8.86 0.89 3.46
C TRP A 100 7.37 0.56 3.67
N LEU A 101 7.07 -0.55 4.35
CA LEU A 101 5.68 -0.96 4.60
C LEU A 101 5.08 -0.11 5.72
N ALA A 102 5.86 0.25 6.73
CA ALA A 102 5.46 1.25 7.72
C ALA A 102 5.11 2.59 7.04
N ASP A 103 5.93 3.06 6.09
CA ASP A 103 5.65 4.27 5.32
C ASP A 103 4.37 4.13 4.47
N LEU A 104 4.16 2.97 3.84
CA LEU A 104 2.93 2.65 3.14
C LEU A 104 1.72 2.60 4.07
N LEU A 105 1.86 2.30 5.36
CA LEU A 105 0.77 2.22 6.35
C LEU A 105 0.50 3.56 7.07
N GLN A 106 1.46 4.47 7.15
CA GLN A 106 1.28 5.77 7.80
C GLN A 106 0.15 6.58 7.18
N PRO A 107 -0.90 7.00 7.92
CA PRO A 107 -2.05 7.68 7.34
C PRO A 107 -1.62 8.90 6.51
N ALA A 108 -2.21 9.04 5.31
CA ALA A 108 -1.86 10.16 4.44
C ALA A 108 -2.32 11.43 5.15
N THR A 109 -1.37 12.25 5.60
CA THR A 109 -1.70 13.53 6.22
C THR A 109 -2.49 14.34 5.21
N PRO A 110 -3.76 14.68 5.46
CA PRO A 110 -4.55 15.45 4.53
C PRO A 110 -3.84 16.78 4.33
N LEU A 111 -3.48 17.08 3.07
CA LEU A 111 -2.87 18.35 2.72
C LEU A 111 -3.96 19.42 2.91
N SER A 112 -3.98 20.07 4.07
CA SER A 112 -4.95 21.11 4.39
C SER A 112 -5.00 22.17 3.27
N PRO A 113 -6.16 22.37 2.62
CA PRO A 113 -6.32 23.45 1.65
C PRO A 113 -6.37 24.76 2.43
N GLY A 114 -5.25 25.48 2.54
CA GLY A 114 -5.32 26.84 3.12
C GLY A 114 -4.06 27.47 3.69
N LEU A 115 -2.95 26.75 3.90
CA LEU A 115 -1.72 27.41 4.36
C LEU A 115 -0.94 27.96 3.16
N ALA A 116 -1.41 29.09 2.65
CA ALA A 116 -0.56 30.05 1.97
C ALA A 116 0.62 30.33 2.92
N ARG A 117 1.85 30.19 2.42
CA ARG A 117 3.07 30.50 3.17
C ARG A 117 3.03 31.98 3.58
N THR A 118 2.62 32.28 4.81
CA THR A 118 2.84 33.60 5.39
C THR A 118 4.33 33.74 5.67
N PRO A 119 5.04 34.71 5.07
CA PRO A 119 6.45 34.94 5.38
C PRO A 119 6.56 35.32 6.87
N GLY A 120 7.21 34.46 7.66
CA GLY A 120 7.39 34.65 9.11
C GLY A 120 6.94 33.47 9.98
N ASN A 121 6.28 32.44 9.42
CA ASN A 121 5.90 31.26 10.19
C ASN A 121 6.88 30.10 9.98
N LEU A 122 7.76 29.85 10.97
CA LEU A 122 8.66 28.70 11.06
C LEU A 122 7.92 27.43 11.55
N ALA A 123 6.67 27.26 11.16
CA ALA A 123 5.91 26.07 11.51
C ALA A 123 6.36 24.92 10.59
N SER A 124 7.17 24.03 11.17
CA SER A 124 7.48 22.64 10.77
C SER A 124 7.52 22.39 9.27
N ALA A 125 8.70 22.03 8.74
CA ALA A 125 8.81 21.36 7.45
C ALA A 125 7.75 20.25 7.38
N ALA A 126 6.64 20.52 6.69
CA ALA A 126 5.62 19.50 6.45
C ALA A 126 6.37 18.36 5.78
N ALA A 127 6.38 17.17 6.41
CA ALA A 127 6.98 15.99 5.82
C ALA A 127 6.51 15.91 4.36
N GLU A 128 7.48 15.88 3.44
CA GLU A 128 7.17 15.89 2.01
C GLU A 128 6.26 14.71 1.72
N SER A 129 5.11 14.98 1.09
CA SER A 129 4.21 13.90 0.73
C SER A 129 4.91 13.00 -0.29
N PRO A 130 4.77 11.67 -0.16
CA PRO A 130 5.46 10.72 -1.02
C PRO A 130 5.13 11.01 -2.49
N GLY A 131 6.18 11.11 -3.30
CA GLY A 131 6.07 11.38 -4.72
C GLY A 131 5.77 10.13 -5.55
N PRO A 132 5.53 10.26 -6.87
CA PRO A 132 5.23 9.13 -7.73
C PRO A 132 6.34 8.06 -7.73
N GLY A 133 7.61 8.46 -7.58
CA GLY A 133 8.74 7.52 -7.52
C GLY A 133 8.77 6.68 -6.23
N GLU A 134 8.38 7.26 -5.10
CA GLU A 134 8.32 6.56 -3.82
C GLU A 134 7.16 5.55 -3.82
N VAL A 135 5.97 5.97 -4.27
CA VAL A 135 4.82 5.08 -4.39
C VAL A 135 5.07 3.96 -5.42
N GLN A 136 5.80 4.24 -6.50
CA GLN A 136 6.28 3.22 -7.43
C GLN A 136 7.19 2.21 -6.75
N SER A 137 8.10 2.67 -5.88
CA SER A 137 9.00 1.78 -5.14
C SER A 137 8.23 0.83 -4.21
N TRP A 138 7.16 1.32 -3.56
CA TRP A 138 6.27 0.48 -2.76
C TRP A 138 5.57 -0.55 -3.64
N ALA A 139 5.02 -0.15 -4.79
CA ALA A 139 4.36 -1.08 -5.71
C ALA A 139 5.29 -2.19 -6.19
N ASP A 140 6.56 -1.86 -6.47
CA ASP A 140 7.55 -2.85 -6.93
C ASP A 140 8.01 -3.77 -5.80
N GLN A 141 8.15 -3.27 -4.58
CA GLN A 141 8.44 -4.10 -3.40
C GLN A 141 7.28 -5.07 -3.10
N LEU A 142 6.05 -4.59 -3.20
CA LEU A 142 4.83 -5.40 -3.03
C LEU A 142 4.72 -6.49 -4.11
N SER A 143 5.03 -6.15 -5.37
CA SER A 143 5.11 -7.13 -6.47
C SER A 143 6.15 -8.22 -6.18
N ARG A 144 7.35 -7.84 -5.74
CA ARG A 144 8.41 -8.81 -5.39
C ARG A 144 8.00 -9.73 -4.23
N LEU A 145 7.27 -9.20 -3.25
CA LEU A 145 6.72 -10.02 -2.18
C LEU A 145 5.72 -11.04 -2.69
N PHE A 146 4.87 -10.66 -3.65
CA PHE A 146 3.89 -11.56 -4.25
C PHE A 146 4.57 -12.66 -5.06
N ASP A 147 5.56 -12.30 -5.87
CA ASP A 147 6.33 -13.25 -6.69
C ASP A 147 7.07 -14.26 -5.82
N ARG A 148 7.78 -13.79 -4.78
CA ARG A 148 8.51 -14.65 -3.83
C ARG A 148 7.64 -15.74 -3.23
N MET A 149 6.37 -15.44 -2.94
CA MET A 149 5.46 -16.42 -2.34
C MET A 149 4.81 -17.34 -3.39
N SER A 150 4.59 -16.86 -4.61
CA SER A 150 4.15 -17.74 -5.70
C SER A 150 5.14 -18.89 -5.86
N ASP A 151 6.43 -18.55 -5.91
CA ASP A 151 7.50 -19.54 -6.08
C ASP A 151 7.56 -20.52 -4.91
N SER A 152 7.29 -20.08 -3.66
CA SER A 152 7.27 -20.98 -2.50
C SER A 152 6.04 -21.87 -2.41
N LEU A 153 4.90 -21.45 -2.97
CA LEU A 153 3.65 -22.21 -2.93
C LEU A 153 3.55 -23.23 -4.07
N ASP A 154 4.19 -22.97 -5.22
CA ASP A 154 4.22 -23.91 -6.35
C ASP A 154 5.19 -25.10 -6.12
N GLU A 155 6.05 -25.03 -5.10
CA GLU A 155 7.04 -26.07 -4.76
C GLU A 155 6.49 -27.23 -3.88
N TYR A 156 5.21 -27.23 -3.51
CA TYR A 156 4.56 -28.25 -2.66
C TYR A 156 3.31 -28.88 -3.29
#